data_AF-A0A841CQ94-F1
#
_entry.id   AF-A0A841CQ94-F1
#
_cell.length_a   1.000
_cell.length_b   1.000
_cell.length_c   1.000
_cell.angle_alpha   90.00
_cell.angle_beta   90.00
_cell.angle_gamma   90.00
#
_symmetry.space_group_name_H-M   'P 1'
#
loop_
_entity.id
_entity.type
_entity.pdbx_description
1 polymer ?
#
loop_
_entity_poly.entity_id
_entity_poly.type
_entity_poly.pdbx_seq_one_letter_code
_entity_poly.pdbx_strand_id
1 'polypeptide(L)'
;MALNELRQNDRASVGHPRSGVPGQRVDSASNSRILTTRVGLRIPDSLNFDTWERAGVQLSRIADSSVWCLGDWLIYGQSNYVDRYRQAVEMAGLEYQTLRNYAWVARRFELWRRHEKLSFQHHAEVAALPPDEQDRWLDRAEQNNWSRNQLRNHRRLAENNGQVPGTAGVALLKLSVDHEQIEQWREAARRSSKRYEQWVMTALDAAAKRELELQPQDA
;
A
#
# COMPACT_ATOMS: atom_id res chain seq x y z
N MET A 1 14.65 51.17 39.67
CA MET A 1 15.90 51.15 38.87
C MET A 1 15.51 51.29 37.42
N ALA A 2 15.47 52.54 36.96
CA ALA A 2 15.36 52.93 35.56
C ALA A 2 16.77 53.14 35.02
N LEU A 3 16.98 52.90 33.72
CA LEU A 3 17.90 53.69 32.91
C LEU A 3 17.52 53.49 31.43
N ASN A 4 16.71 54.46 30.99
CA ASN A 4 16.47 54.84 29.60
C ASN A 4 17.58 55.84 29.18
N GLU A 5 17.66 56.13 27.87
CA GLU A 5 18.20 57.38 27.30
C GLU A 5 19.74 57.55 27.28
N LEU A 6 20.43 57.98 26.20
CA LEU A 6 20.21 59.05 25.22
C LEU A 6 21.20 58.91 24.03
N ARG A 7 20.75 59.12 22.77
CA ARG A 7 21.08 60.23 21.81
C ARG A 7 22.58 60.42 21.47
N GLN A 8 23.05 60.77 20.25
CA GLN A 8 22.45 61.31 19.03
C GLN A 8 23.53 61.49 17.92
N ASN A 9 23.10 61.41 16.64
CA ASN A 9 23.43 62.26 15.46
C ASN A 9 24.91 62.39 14.98
N ASP A 10 25.27 62.56 13.70
CA ASP A 10 24.54 63.06 12.52
C ASP A 10 25.36 62.91 11.19
N ARG A 11 24.67 63.12 10.05
CA ARG A 11 25.14 63.56 8.69
C ARG A 11 25.43 62.56 7.55
N ALA A 12 24.37 62.34 6.76
CA ALA A 12 24.16 62.77 5.36
C ALA A 12 25.19 62.48 4.24
N SER A 13 24.73 61.78 3.19
CA SER A 13 24.82 62.25 1.80
C SER A 13 23.79 61.57 0.89
N VAL A 14 23.10 62.41 0.12
CA VAL A 14 22.06 62.08 -0.88
C VAL A 14 22.69 61.96 -2.26
N GLY A 15 22.26 60.97 -3.05
CA GLY A 15 22.47 60.91 -4.50
C GLY A 15 21.56 59.85 -5.14
N HIS A 16 20.59 60.30 -5.94
CA HIS A 16 19.80 59.52 -6.92
C HIS A 16 20.15 60.08 -8.33
N PRO A 17 19.71 59.47 -9.46
CA PRO A 17 19.63 58.06 -9.85
C PRO A 17 20.21 57.84 -11.29
N ARG A 18 20.63 56.63 -11.68
CA ARG A 18 20.75 56.27 -13.11
C ARG A 18 20.42 54.80 -13.39
N SER A 19 19.34 54.61 -14.13
CA SER A 19 19.11 53.70 -15.26
C SER A 19 19.76 52.31 -15.29
N GLY A 20 18.89 51.29 -15.22
CA GLY A 20 18.82 50.19 -16.20
C GLY A 20 19.92 49.14 -16.19
N VAL A 21 19.63 47.98 -15.58
CA VAL A 21 20.24 46.69 -15.96
C VAL A 21 19.10 45.67 -16.19
N PRO A 22 19.15 44.85 -17.26
CA PRO A 22 18.04 44.02 -17.71
C PRO A 22 18.03 42.66 -17.00
N GLY A 23 16.81 42.14 -16.79
CA GLY A 23 16.55 40.72 -16.90
C GLY A 23 17.19 39.82 -15.84
N GLN A 24 16.83 40.00 -14.57
CA GLN A 24 16.82 38.85 -13.67
C GLN A 24 15.58 38.02 -14.03
N ARG A 25 15.77 37.06 -14.94
CA ARG A 25 14.92 35.87 -15.01
C ARG A 25 14.98 35.25 -13.62
N VAL A 26 14.00 35.53 -12.78
CA VAL A 26 13.75 34.75 -11.58
C VAL A 26 13.49 33.34 -12.09
N ASP A 27 14.40 32.43 -11.77
CA ASP A 27 14.37 31.04 -12.19
C ASP A 27 13.02 30.42 -11.82
N SER A 28 12.11 30.38 -12.79
CA SER A 28 10.79 29.73 -12.69
C SER A 28 10.88 28.23 -12.43
N ALA A 29 12.10 27.67 -12.41
CA ALA A 29 12.38 26.29 -12.06
C ALA A 29 12.36 26.01 -10.54
N SER A 30 12.41 27.03 -9.67
CA SER A 30 12.43 26.83 -8.22
C SER A 30 11.04 26.71 -7.57
N ASN A 31 9.98 27.14 -8.26
CA ASN A 31 8.61 27.19 -7.69
C ASN A 31 7.78 25.90 -7.87
N SER A 32 8.33 24.83 -8.47
CA SER A 32 7.60 23.58 -8.73
C SER A 32 8.11 22.38 -7.94
N ARG A 33 8.87 22.59 -6.86
CA ARG A 33 9.45 21.50 -6.06
C ARG A 33 8.55 21.17 -4.86
N ILE A 34 8.18 19.91 -4.72
CA ILE A 34 7.59 19.38 -3.49
C ILE A 34 8.69 19.27 -2.43
N LEU A 35 8.43 19.80 -1.24
CA LEU A 35 9.35 19.71 -0.10
C LEU A 35 8.82 18.73 0.95
N THR A 36 9.63 17.73 1.29
CA THR A 36 9.33 16.79 2.37
C THR A 36 9.73 17.38 3.71
N THR A 37 8.83 17.31 4.69
CA THR A 37 9.07 17.70 6.09
C THR A 37 8.92 16.48 6.99
N ARG A 38 9.22 16.63 8.29
CA ARG A 38 9.01 15.56 9.28
C ARG A 38 7.56 15.06 9.34
N VAL A 39 6.58 15.92 9.08
CA VAL A 39 5.15 15.64 9.34
C VAL A 39 4.27 15.74 8.08
N GLY A 40 4.86 15.86 6.89
CA GLY A 40 4.09 15.97 5.65
C GLY A 40 4.85 16.62 4.51
N LEU A 41 4.12 16.98 3.46
CA LEU A 41 4.65 17.61 2.25
C LEU A 41 4.20 19.06 2.15
N ARG A 42 5.10 19.94 1.70
CA ARG A 42 4.72 21.26 1.19
C ARG A 42 4.68 21.17 -0.33
N ILE A 43 3.47 21.28 -0.86
CA ILE A 43 3.18 21.24 -2.29
C ILE A 43 2.98 22.69 -2.76
N PRO A 44 3.66 23.14 -3.82
CA PRO A 44 3.45 24.48 -4.35
C PRO A 44 2.09 24.61 -5.05
N ASP A 45 1.50 25.81 -5.02
CA ASP A 45 0.15 26.07 -5.54
C ASP A 45 -0.02 25.80 -7.05
N SER A 46 1.09 25.79 -7.81
CA SER A 46 1.10 25.57 -9.26
C SER A 46 1.91 24.32 -9.64
N LEU A 47 1.63 23.20 -8.98
CA LEU A 47 2.21 21.90 -9.34
C LEU A 47 1.45 21.25 -10.50
N ASN A 48 2.17 20.80 -11.53
CA ASN A 48 1.57 20.00 -12.60
C ASN A 48 1.34 18.54 -12.18
N PHE A 49 0.40 17.88 -12.85
CA PHE A 49 0.00 16.50 -12.57
C PHE A 49 1.18 15.52 -12.65
N ASP A 50 1.99 15.57 -13.70
CA ASP A 50 3.13 14.64 -13.88
C ASP A 50 4.14 14.71 -12.73
N THR A 51 4.38 15.90 -12.18
CA THR A 51 5.30 16.09 -11.05
C THR A 51 4.69 15.60 -9.76
N TRP A 52 3.39 15.84 -9.57
CA TRP A 52 2.62 15.30 -8.44
C TRP A 52 2.59 13.76 -8.46
N GLU A 53 2.31 13.16 -9.62
CA GLU A 53 2.26 11.71 -9.82
C GLU A 53 3.62 11.06 -9.53
N ARG A 54 4.69 11.58 -10.16
CA ARG A 54 6.05 11.09 -9.89
C ARG A 54 6.42 11.17 -8.42
N ALA A 55 6.06 12.26 -7.74
CA ALA A 55 6.32 12.39 -6.31
C ALA A 55 5.56 11.35 -5.49
N GLY A 56 4.30 11.06 -5.82
CA GLY A 56 3.52 9.98 -5.21
C GLY A 56 4.20 8.61 -5.35
N VAL A 57 4.70 8.28 -6.56
CA VAL A 57 5.44 7.04 -6.81
C VAL A 57 6.72 6.98 -5.98
N GLN A 58 7.49 8.07 -5.91
CA GLN A 58 8.72 8.10 -5.12
C GLN A 58 8.45 7.98 -3.61
N LEU A 59 7.41 8.65 -3.10
CA LEU A 59 7.02 8.54 -1.69
C LEU A 59 6.60 7.12 -1.34
N SER A 60 5.84 6.46 -2.22
CA SER A 60 5.46 5.06 -2.03
C SER A 60 6.69 4.14 -2.00
N ARG A 61 7.68 4.38 -2.86
CA ARG A 61 8.94 3.61 -2.87
C ARG A 61 9.75 3.83 -1.60
N ILE A 62 9.91 5.09 -1.16
CA ILE A 62 10.61 5.42 0.09
C ILE A 62 9.91 4.75 1.28
N ALA A 63 8.58 4.84 1.35
CA ALA A 63 7.80 4.21 2.41
C ALA A 63 8.00 2.69 2.42
N ASP A 64 7.91 2.02 1.27
CA ASP A 64 8.12 0.57 1.17
C ASP A 64 9.57 0.17 1.51
N SER A 65 10.56 0.89 0.98
CA SER A 65 11.98 0.68 1.28
C SER A 65 12.32 0.89 2.76
N SER A 66 11.66 1.84 3.44
CA SER A 66 11.90 2.10 4.86
C SER A 66 11.66 0.87 5.74
N VAL A 67 10.67 0.04 5.37
CA VAL A 67 10.32 -1.18 6.09
C VAL A 67 11.46 -2.20 5.99
N TRP A 68 12.06 -2.35 4.81
CA TRP A 68 13.25 -3.18 4.60
C TRP A 68 14.44 -2.68 5.42
N CYS A 69 14.75 -1.38 5.34
CA CYS A 69 15.85 -0.79 6.08
C CYS A 69 15.71 -0.98 7.60
N LEU A 70 14.50 -0.82 8.14
CA LEU A 70 14.21 -1.06 9.56
C LEU A 70 14.38 -2.54 9.95
N GLY A 71 13.98 -3.46 9.07
CA GLY A 71 14.20 -4.88 9.24
C GLY A 71 15.70 -5.22 9.29
N ASP A 72 16.47 -4.75 8.31
CA ASP A 72 17.91 -4.97 8.22
C ASP A 72 18.66 -4.36 9.41
N TRP A 73 18.29 -3.14 9.80
CA TRP A 73 18.83 -2.47 10.97
C TRP A 73 18.60 -3.27 12.25
N LEU A 74 17.39 -3.80 12.46
CA LEU A 74 17.09 -4.63 13.62
C LEU A 74 17.85 -5.96 13.59
N ILE A 75 17.97 -6.61 12.42
CA ILE A 75 18.74 -7.85 12.26
C ILE A 75 20.20 -7.62 12.68
N TYR A 76 20.82 -6.57 12.12
CA TYR A 76 22.19 -6.20 12.45
C TYR A 76 22.33 -5.90 13.95
N GLY A 77 21.42 -5.12 14.52
CA GLY A 77 21.43 -4.79 15.94
C GLY A 77 21.35 -6.02 16.85
N GLN A 78 20.48 -6.98 16.54
CA GLN A 78 20.32 -8.22 17.31
C GLN A 78 21.58 -9.10 17.27
N SER A 79 22.28 -9.14 16.13
CA SER A 79 23.51 -9.93 15.98
C SER A 79 24.74 -9.28 16.62
N ASN A 80 24.79 -7.94 16.70
CA ASN A 80 26.00 -7.22 17.11
C ASN A 80 25.90 -6.57 18.50
N TYR A 81 24.68 -6.38 19.03
CA TYR A 81 24.46 -5.58 20.25
C TYR A 81 23.46 -6.24 21.21
N VAL A 82 23.83 -7.37 21.80
CA VAL A 82 23.00 -8.22 22.69
C VAL A 82 22.04 -7.43 23.61
N ASP A 83 22.57 -6.54 24.47
CA ASP A 83 21.75 -5.85 25.47
C ASP A 83 21.34 -4.42 25.07
N ARG A 84 21.96 -3.86 24.03
CA ARG A 84 21.76 -2.44 23.64
C ARG A 84 20.77 -2.25 22.50
N TYR A 85 20.49 -3.29 21.70
CA TYR A 85 19.57 -3.13 20.58
C TYR A 85 18.14 -2.80 21.05
N ARG A 86 17.71 -3.31 22.21
CA ARG A 86 16.39 -3.00 22.80
C ARG A 86 16.26 -1.51 23.15
N GLN A 87 17.29 -0.94 23.76
CA GLN A 87 17.36 0.50 24.04
C GLN A 87 17.32 1.31 22.74
N ALA A 88 18.05 0.88 21.71
CA ALA A 88 18.03 1.55 20.41
C ALA A 88 16.64 1.49 19.75
N VAL A 89 15.92 0.36 19.88
CA VAL A 89 14.54 0.22 19.40
C VAL A 89 13.58 1.14 20.14
N GLU A 90 13.68 1.23 21.47
CA GLU A 90 12.88 2.15 22.28
C GLU A 90 13.13 3.61 21.86
N MET A 91 14.39 3.99 21.66
CA MET A 91 14.76 5.34 21.21
C MET A 91 14.29 5.65 19.78
N ALA A 92 14.18 4.64 18.92
CA ALA A 92 13.63 4.80 17.57
C ALA A 92 12.11 5.09 17.58
N GLY A 93 11.43 4.87 18.72
CA GLY A 93 10.01 5.18 18.89
C GLY A 93 9.07 4.28 18.08
N LEU A 94 9.55 3.12 17.62
CA LEU A 94 8.76 2.14 16.88
C LEU A 94 8.34 0.98 17.78
N GLU A 95 7.16 0.44 17.50
CA GLU A 95 6.63 -0.69 18.25
C GLU A 95 7.44 -1.96 17.95
N TYR A 96 7.88 -2.65 19.01
CA TYR A 96 8.81 -3.77 18.91
C TYR A 96 8.27 -4.94 18.06
N GLN A 97 6.97 -5.25 18.19
CA GLN A 97 6.36 -6.34 17.42
C GLN A 97 6.37 -6.06 15.92
N THR A 98 6.08 -4.82 15.53
CA THR A 98 6.18 -4.35 14.14
C THR A 98 7.58 -4.53 13.60
N LEU A 99 8.61 -4.07 14.33
CA LEU A 99 10.00 -4.26 13.91
C LEU A 99 10.40 -5.74 13.84
N ARG A 100 9.94 -6.56 14.78
CA ARG A 100 10.18 -8.01 14.75
C ARG A 100 9.58 -8.66 13.50
N ASN A 101 8.39 -8.23 13.07
CA ASN A 101 7.79 -8.68 11.82
C ASN A 101 8.65 -8.27 10.61
N TYR A 102 9.12 -7.02 10.58
CA TYR A 102 9.99 -6.54 9.50
C TYR A 102 11.29 -7.32 9.41
N ALA A 103 11.96 -7.53 10.55
CA ALA A 103 13.17 -8.33 10.64
C ALA A 103 12.93 -9.81 10.27
N TRP A 104 11.76 -10.37 10.60
CA TRP A 104 11.45 -11.74 10.21
C TRP A 104 11.35 -11.89 8.69
N VAL A 105 10.66 -10.99 7.98
CA VAL A 105 10.60 -11.00 6.52
C VAL A 105 11.98 -10.70 5.91
N ALA A 106 12.68 -9.68 6.39
CA ALA A 106 14.00 -9.31 5.88
C ALA A 106 15.03 -10.44 5.98
N ARG A 107 14.96 -11.29 7.02
CA ARG A 107 15.78 -12.51 7.14
C ARG A 107 15.46 -13.59 6.11
N ARG A 108 14.23 -13.62 5.59
CA ARG A 108 13.80 -14.63 4.60
C ARG A 108 14.25 -14.26 3.18
N PHE A 109 14.51 -12.98 2.94
CA PHE A 109 14.88 -12.43 1.65
C PHE A 109 16.21 -11.67 1.75
N GLU A 110 17.29 -12.37 1.41
CA GLU A 110 18.59 -11.75 1.16
C GLU A 110 18.44 -10.60 0.14
N LEU A 111 19.32 -9.60 0.21
CA LEU A 111 19.19 -8.36 -0.58
C LEU A 111 19.01 -8.63 -2.09
N TRP A 112 19.70 -9.64 -2.63
CA TRP A 112 19.64 -10.05 -4.03
C TRP A 112 18.39 -10.86 -4.41
N ARG A 113 17.62 -11.37 -3.44
CA ARG A 113 16.33 -12.05 -3.65
C ARG A 113 15.13 -11.11 -3.50
N ARG A 114 15.35 -9.83 -3.23
CA ARG A 114 14.26 -8.84 -3.10
C ARG A 114 13.88 -8.33 -4.47
N HIS A 115 12.63 -8.55 -4.86
CA HIS A 115 12.12 -8.09 -6.15
C HIS A 115 11.78 -6.59 -6.05
N GLU A 116 12.59 -5.73 -6.67
CA GLU A 116 12.44 -4.27 -6.61
C GLU A 116 11.08 -3.75 -7.15
N LYS A 117 10.44 -4.53 -8.04
CA LYS A 117 9.10 -4.19 -8.57
C LYS A 117 7.96 -4.60 -7.65
N LEU A 118 8.23 -5.38 -6.61
CA LEU A 118 7.24 -5.88 -5.66
C LEU A 118 7.43 -5.23 -4.30
N SER A 119 6.31 -4.85 -3.69
CA SER A 119 6.35 -4.25 -2.35
C SER A 119 6.81 -5.24 -1.27
N PHE A 120 7.26 -4.73 -0.13
CA PHE A 120 7.54 -5.51 1.09
C PHE A 120 6.39 -6.46 1.43
N GLN A 121 5.15 -6.02 1.23
CA GLN A 121 3.97 -6.82 1.55
C GLN A 121 3.82 -8.05 0.65
N HIS A 122 4.25 -8.02 -0.62
CA HIS A 122 4.27 -9.24 -1.46
C HIS A 122 5.18 -10.30 -0.86
N HIS A 123 6.37 -9.87 -0.44
CA HIS A 123 7.36 -10.72 0.22
C HIS A 123 6.83 -11.25 1.56
N ALA A 124 6.16 -10.41 2.35
CA ALA A 124 5.55 -10.81 3.61
C ALA A 124 4.50 -11.91 3.45
N GLU A 125 3.68 -11.86 2.38
CA GLU A 125 2.69 -12.92 2.12
C GLU A 125 3.38 -14.28 1.97
N VAL A 126 4.48 -14.36 1.22
CA VAL A 126 5.18 -15.62 0.91
C VAL A 126 6.29 -16.00 1.89
N ALA A 127 6.66 -15.13 2.83
CA ALA A 127 7.82 -15.30 3.73
C ALA A 127 7.82 -16.62 4.53
N ALA A 128 6.65 -17.20 4.80
CA ALA A 128 6.52 -18.46 5.52
C ALA A 128 6.79 -19.70 4.66
N LEU A 129 6.81 -19.57 3.32
CA LEU A 129 7.02 -20.68 2.39
C LEU A 129 8.50 -21.08 2.28
N PRO A 130 8.82 -22.27 1.75
CA PRO A 130 10.17 -22.64 1.36
C PRO A 130 10.76 -21.68 0.29
N PRO A 131 12.09 -21.47 0.25
CA PRO A 131 12.73 -20.54 -0.68
C PRO A 131 12.30 -20.69 -2.14
N ASP A 132 12.26 -21.93 -2.66
CA ASP A 132 11.87 -22.20 -4.04
C ASP A 132 10.43 -21.80 -4.35
N GLU A 133 9.52 -21.93 -3.37
CA GLU A 133 8.14 -21.50 -3.54
C GLU A 133 7.99 -19.98 -3.42
N GLN A 134 8.77 -19.35 -2.54
CA GLN A 134 8.81 -17.89 -2.43
C GLN A 134 9.16 -17.27 -3.80
N ASP A 135 10.26 -17.73 -4.40
CA ASP A 135 10.77 -17.19 -5.66
C ASP A 135 9.75 -17.42 -6.79
N ARG A 136 9.18 -18.64 -6.89
CA ARG A 136 8.13 -18.95 -7.87
C ARG A 136 6.91 -18.03 -7.76
N TRP A 137 6.46 -17.74 -6.54
CA TRP A 137 5.29 -16.89 -6.33
C TRP A 137 5.58 -15.41 -6.57
N LEU A 138 6.78 -14.93 -6.22
CA LEU A 138 7.22 -13.57 -6.50
C LEU A 138 7.43 -13.36 -8.01
N ASP A 139 8.07 -14.30 -8.70
CA ASP A 139 8.22 -14.28 -10.16
C ASP A 139 6.86 -14.17 -10.87
N ARG A 140 5.89 -15.00 -10.46
CA ARG A 140 4.53 -14.94 -11.01
C ARG A 140 3.85 -13.60 -10.72
N ALA A 141 4.00 -13.09 -9.50
CA ALA A 141 3.41 -11.82 -9.13
C ALA A 141 3.99 -10.66 -9.95
N GLU A 142 5.30 -10.64 -10.16
CA GLU A 142 5.97 -9.63 -10.99
C GLU A 142 5.57 -9.74 -12.46
N GLN A 143 5.63 -10.95 -13.03
CA GLN A 143 5.31 -11.19 -14.45
C GLN A 143 3.85 -10.83 -14.79
N ASN A 144 2.92 -11.09 -13.87
CA ASN A 144 1.50 -10.83 -14.07
C ASN A 144 1.02 -9.50 -13.45
N ASN A 145 1.94 -8.68 -12.92
CA ASN A 145 1.64 -7.44 -12.20
C ASN A 145 0.55 -7.62 -11.14
N TRP A 146 0.60 -8.72 -10.39
CA TRP A 146 -0.37 -8.97 -9.33
C TRP A 146 -0.18 -8.00 -8.18
N SER A 147 -1.30 -7.47 -7.68
CA SER A 147 -1.35 -6.89 -6.35
C SER A 147 -1.14 -7.97 -5.28
N ARG A 148 -0.75 -7.55 -4.07
CA ARG A 148 -0.62 -8.42 -2.90
C ARG A 148 -1.87 -9.27 -2.66
N ASN A 149 -3.05 -8.67 -2.83
CA ASN A 149 -4.32 -9.37 -2.64
C ASN A 149 -4.54 -10.46 -3.71
N GLN A 150 -4.15 -10.20 -4.96
CA GLN A 150 -4.20 -11.21 -6.03
C GLN A 150 -3.21 -12.34 -5.76
N LEU A 151 -1.96 -12.03 -5.38
CA LEU A 151 -0.98 -13.04 -4.98
C LEU A 151 -1.53 -13.95 -3.87
N ARG A 152 -2.08 -13.36 -2.79
CA ARG A 152 -2.69 -14.10 -1.69
C ARG A 152 -3.84 -15.00 -2.15
N ASN A 153 -4.69 -14.51 -3.05
CA ASN A 153 -5.82 -15.28 -3.58
C ASN A 153 -5.35 -16.45 -4.46
N HIS A 154 -4.41 -16.21 -5.37
CA HIS A 154 -3.84 -17.26 -6.21
C HIS A 154 -3.15 -18.35 -5.38
N ARG A 155 -2.45 -17.96 -4.30
CA ARG A 155 -1.87 -18.92 -3.36
C ARG A 155 -2.90 -19.80 -2.68
N ARG A 156 -3.96 -19.21 -2.14
CA ARG A 156 -5.05 -19.97 -1.49
C ARG A 156 -5.72 -20.94 -2.46
N LEU A 157 -5.89 -20.55 -3.72
CA LEU A 157 -6.43 -21.43 -4.76
C LEU A 157 -5.48 -22.61 -5.05
N ALA A 158 -4.17 -22.35 -5.10
CA ALA A 158 -3.17 -23.41 -5.32
C ALA A 158 -3.08 -24.39 -4.13
N GLU A 159 -3.14 -23.88 -2.89
CA GLU A 159 -3.20 -24.70 -1.68
C GLU A 159 -4.44 -25.61 -1.68
N ASN A 160 -5.61 -25.06 -2.07
CA ASN A 160 -6.85 -25.84 -2.17
C ASN A 160 -6.84 -26.88 -3.30
N ASN A 161 -6.21 -26.58 -4.44
CA ASN A 161 -6.12 -27.51 -5.57
C ASN A 161 -5.08 -28.63 -5.35
N GLY A 162 -4.10 -28.43 -4.46
CA GLY A 162 -3.13 -29.45 -4.06
C GLY A 162 -3.64 -30.41 -2.97
N GLN A 163 -4.78 -30.10 -2.34
CA GLN A 163 -5.44 -30.96 -1.37
C GLN A 163 -6.33 -31.97 -2.10
N VAL A 164 -5.98 -33.26 -2.06
CA VAL A 164 -6.85 -34.36 -2.54
C VAL A 164 -8.23 -34.20 -1.89
N PRO A 165 -9.34 -34.17 -2.68
CA PRO A 165 -10.64 -33.75 -2.19
C PRO A 165 -11.29 -34.83 -1.31
N GLY A 166 -11.04 -34.75 -0.01
CA GLY A 166 -11.98 -35.24 1.00
C GLY A 166 -13.04 -34.17 1.22
N THR A 167 -14.27 -34.44 0.74
CA THR A 167 -15.50 -33.63 0.84
C THR A 167 -15.54 -32.32 0.05
N ALA A 168 -16.17 -32.39 -1.12
CA ALA A 168 -16.48 -31.29 -2.01
C ALA A 168 -17.34 -30.20 -1.32
N GLY A 169 -16.71 -29.09 -0.95
CA GLY A 169 -17.38 -27.79 -0.91
C GLY A 169 -17.31 -27.20 -2.33
N VAL A 170 -18.40 -27.30 -3.08
CA VAL A 170 -18.49 -26.82 -4.46
C VAL A 170 -18.09 -25.34 -4.52
N ALA A 171 -17.16 -25.02 -5.42
CA ALA A 171 -16.57 -23.70 -5.59
C ALA A 171 -17.65 -22.59 -5.71
N LEU A 172 -17.52 -21.53 -4.90
CA LEU A 172 -18.44 -20.40 -4.92
C LEU A 172 -18.30 -19.65 -6.25
N LEU A 173 -19.35 -19.68 -7.08
CA LEU A 173 -19.43 -18.93 -8.33
C LEU A 173 -19.44 -17.42 -7.99
N LYS A 174 -18.36 -16.70 -8.32
CA LYS A 174 -18.29 -15.24 -8.07
C LYS A 174 -18.84 -14.49 -9.29
N LEU A 175 -20.14 -14.25 -9.29
CA LEU A 175 -20.81 -13.46 -10.33
C LEU A 175 -20.53 -11.96 -10.10
N SER A 176 -20.13 -11.24 -11.16
CA SER A 176 -20.04 -9.77 -11.12
C SER A 176 -21.36 -9.20 -11.58
N VAL A 177 -22.14 -8.67 -10.64
CA VAL A 177 -23.49 -8.14 -10.83
C VAL A 177 -23.44 -6.63 -10.58
N ASP A 178 -24.16 -5.85 -11.39
CA ASP A 178 -24.20 -4.39 -11.23
C ASP A 178 -24.92 -3.97 -9.94
N HIS A 179 -24.59 -2.80 -9.41
CA HIS A 179 -25.10 -2.29 -8.14
C HIS A 179 -26.64 -2.16 -8.14
N GLU A 180 -27.22 -1.74 -9.27
CA GLU A 180 -28.68 -1.64 -9.41
C GLU A 180 -29.39 -2.99 -9.24
N GLN A 181 -28.83 -4.05 -9.82
CA GLN A 181 -29.36 -5.41 -9.71
C GLN A 181 -29.22 -5.96 -8.28
N ILE A 182 -28.11 -5.68 -7.59
CA ILE A 182 -27.90 -6.09 -6.20
C ILE A 182 -28.94 -5.45 -5.28
N GLU A 183 -29.23 -4.16 -5.46
CA GLU A 183 -30.22 -3.45 -4.65
C GLU A 183 -31.64 -3.96 -4.91
N GLN A 184 -32.00 -4.27 -6.16
CA GLN A 184 -33.27 -4.92 -6.48
C GLN A 184 -33.42 -6.28 -5.79
N TRP A 185 -32.37 -7.10 -5.75
CA TRP A 185 -32.40 -8.40 -5.07
C TRP A 185 -32.50 -8.28 -3.55
N ARG A 186 -31.82 -7.30 -2.96
CA ARG A 186 -31.94 -6.99 -1.51
C ARG A 186 -33.34 -6.55 -1.13
N GLU A 187 -33.97 -5.72 -1.96
CA GLU A 187 -35.36 -5.30 -1.77
C GLU A 187 -36.34 -6.48 -1.91
N ALA A 188 -36.15 -7.35 -2.90
CA ALA A 188 -36.96 -8.55 -3.06
C ALA A 188 -36.83 -9.52 -1.87
N ALA A 189 -35.62 -9.68 -1.31
CA ALA A 189 -35.39 -10.47 -0.11
C ALA A 189 -36.12 -9.90 1.11
N ARG A 190 -36.04 -8.57 1.30
CA ARG A 190 -36.73 -7.84 2.37
C ARG A 190 -38.24 -8.01 2.30
N ARG A 191 -38.84 -7.87 1.10
CA ARG A 191 -40.28 -8.10 0.87
C ARG A 191 -40.72 -9.53 1.12
N SER A 192 -39.82 -10.48 0.93
CA SER A 192 -40.06 -11.90 1.22
C SER A 192 -39.82 -12.26 2.69
N SER A 193 -39.51 -11.28 3.56
CA SER A 193 -39.10 -11.48 4.96
C SER A 193 -37.96 -12.48 5.15
N LYS A 194 -37.07 -12.59 4.16
CA LYS A 194 -35.92 -13.49 4.19
C LYS A 194 -34.63 -12.69 4.23
N ARG A 195 -33.60 -13.28 4.84
CA ARG A 195 -32.23 -12.74 4.71
C ARG A 195 -31.79 -12.86 3.25
N TYR A 196 -31.03 -11.88 2.78
CA TYR A 196 -30.59 -11.79 1.38
C TYR A 196 -29.97 -13.10 0.88
N GLU A 197 -29.08 -13.70 1.68
CA GLU A 197 -28.38 -14.94 1.34
C GLU A 197 -29.36 -16.11 1.20
N GLN A 198 -30.30 -16.24 2.14
CA GLN A 198 -31.31 -17.28 2.16
C GLN A 198 -32.31 -17.12 1.00
N TRP A 199 -32.63 -15.87 0.64
CA TRP A 199 -33.48 -15.57 -0.50
C TRP A 199 -32.81 -15.96 -1.82
N VAL A 200 -31.53 -15.60 -2.02
CA VAL A 200 -30.76 -15.97 -3.22
C VAL A 200 -30.67 -17.49 -3.36
N MET A 201 -30.35 -18.21 -2.28
CA MET A 201 -30.31 -19.68 -2.31
C MET A 201 -31.68 -20.28 -2.67
N THR A 202 -32.76 -19.81 -2.04
CA THR A 202 -34.11 -20.31 -2.35
C THR A 202 -34.51 -20.02 -3.80
N ALA A 203 -34.14 -18.85 -4.32
CA ALA A 203 -34.45 -18.45 -5.69
C ALA A 203 -33.70 -19.32 -6.71
N LEU A 204 -32.42 -19.61 -6.47
CA LEU A 204 -31.61 -20.51 -7.29
C LEU A 204 -32.15 -21.95 -7.24
N ASP A 205 -32.49 -22.45 -6.05
CA ASP A 205 -33.08 -23.79 -5.88
C ASP A 205 -34.42 -23.91 -6.60
N ALA A 206 -35.26 -22.88 -6.51
CA ALA A 206 -36.56 -22.85 -7.20
C ALA A 206 -36.41 -22.77 -8.72
N ALA A 207 -35.44 -21.99 -9.22
CA ALA A 207 -35.12 -21.93 -10.64
C ALA A 207 -34.60 -23.28 -11.15
N ALA A 208 -33.67 -23.91 -10.42
CA ALA A 208 -33.15 -25.23 -10.76
C ALA A 208 -34.27 -26.29 -10.79
N LYS A 209 -35.16 -26.30 -9.79
CA LYS A 209 -36.31 -27.22 -9.77
C LYS A 209 -37.23 -27.04 -10.96
N ARG A 210 -37.56 -25.80 -11.32
CA ARG A 210 -38.40 -25.52 -12.50
C ARG A 210 -37.79 -26.06 -13.78
N GLU A 211 -36.50 -25.84 -13.99
CA GLU A 211 -35.82 -26.33 -15.20
C GLU A 211 -35.66 -27.85 -15.22
N LEU A 212 -35.47 -28.49 -14.06
CA LEU A 212 -35.41 -29.94 -13.94
C LEU A 212 -36.78 -30.61 -14.06
N GLU A 213 -37.86 -29.95 -13.62
CA GLU A 213 -39.25 -30.41 -13.80
C GLU A 213 -39.77 -30.19 -15.23
N LEU A 214 -39.16 -29.26 -15.98
CA LEU A 214 -39.44 -28.98 -17.40
C LEU A 214 -38.70 -29.91 -18.38
N GLN A 215 -37.95 -30.91 -17.89
CA GLN A 215 -37.47 -32.03 -18.72
C GLN A 215 -38.42 -33.24 -18.58
N PRO A 216 -39.57 -33.29 -19.30
CA PRO A 216 -40.22 -34.56 -19.55
C PRO A 216 -39.34 -35.42 -20.45
N GLN A 217 -39.32 -36.71 -20.12
CA GLN A 217 -38.80 -37.80 -20.93
C GLN A 217 -39.38 -37.75 -22.35
N ASP A 218 -38.53 -37.50 -23.34
CA ASP A 218 -38.70 -37.97 -24.73
C ASP A 218 -37.32 -38.56 -25.09
N ALA A 219 -37.09 -39.87 -25.19
CA ALA A 219 -37.69 -40.86 -26.11
C ALA A 219 -37.57 -40.42 -27.57
#